data_AF-A0A353LQI0-F1
#
_entry.id   AF-A0A353LQI0-F1
#
_cell.length_a   1.000
_cell.length_b   1.000
_cell.length_c   1.000
_cell.angle_alpha   90.00
_cell.angle_beta   90.00
_cell.angle_gamma   90.00
#
_symmetry.space_group_name_H-M   'P 1'
#
loop_
_entity.id
_entity.type
_entity.pdbx_description
1 polymer ?
#
loop_
_entity_poly.entity_id
_entity_poly.type
_entity_poly.pdbx_seq_one_letter_code
_entity_poly.pdbx_strand_id
1 'polypeptide(L)'
;MLFNSEIFILLFVPATLLVYYRLAAHNRPRQWCLIAASLLFYGYWDIRFLPLLFGSAVGNWLLLRWFARSGGGAGMHRSLPLIAVLFNLLLIGIFKYADF
;
A
#
# COMPACT_ATOMS: atom_id res chain seq x y z
N MET A 1 -5.52 -5.70 13.07
CA MET A 1 -5.26 -5.15 14.43
C MET A 1 -5.70 -3.70 14.44
N LEU A 2 -6.20 -3.18 15.56
CA LEU A 2 -6.46 -1.75 15.71
C LEU A 2 -5.19 -1.01 16.15
N PHE A 3 -5.00 0.22 15.70
CA PHE A 3 -3.84 1.05 16.07
C PHE A 3 -3.77 1.35 17.58
N ASN A 4 -4.92 1.41 18.26
CA ASN A 4 -4.99 1.64 19.71
C ASN A 4 -4.97 0.33 20.52
N SER A 5 -4.78 -0.82 19.88
CA SER A 5 -4.74 -2.10 20.61
C SER A 5 -3.40 -2.30 21.32
N GLU A 6 -3.44 -2.91 22.50
CA GLU A 6 -2.25 -3.23 23.30
C GLU A 6 -1.28 -4.12 22.51
N ILE A 7 -1.81 -5.09 21.76
CA ILE A 7 -0.99 -5.99 20.93
C ILE A 7 -0.27 -5.21 19.83
N PHE A 8 -0.90 -4.18 19.25
CA PHE A 8 -0.23 -3.33 18.27
C PHE A 8 0.93 -2.55 18.89
N ILE A 9 0.69 -1.88 20.02
CA ILE A 9 1.66 -0.98 20.66
C ILE A 9 2.80 -1.76 21.32
N LEU A 10 2.49 -2.84 22.06
CA LEU A 10 3.44 -3.55 22.90
C LEU A 10 4.15 -4.70 22.19
N LEU A 11 3.55 -5.28 21.14
CA LEU A 11 4.13 -6.44 20.44
C LEU A 11 4.48 -6.11 18.99
N PHE A 12 3.51 -5.65 18.20
CA PHE A 12 3.68 -5.48 16.77
C PHE A 12 4.72 -4.40 16.42
N VAL A 13 4.62 -3.22 17.01
CA VAL A 13 5.55 -2.10 16.75
C VAL A 13 6.99 -2.45 17.20
N PRO A 14 7.24 -2.92 18.44
CA PRO A 14 8.59 -3.27 18.87
C PRO A 14 9.20 -4.41 18.06
N ALA A 15 8.42 -5.46 17.74
CA ALA A 15 8.89 -6.56 16.92
C ALA A 15 9.24 -6.11 15.50
N THR A 16 8.39 -5.29 14.87
CA THR A 16 8.64 -4.74 13.53
C THR A 16 9.89 -3.89 13.50
N LEU A 17 10.07 -3.00 14.47
CA LEU A 17 11.28 -2.16 14.58
C LEU A 17 12.54 -3.00 14.78
N LEU A 18 12.48 -4.02 15.65
CA LEU A 18 13.61 -4.89 15.91
C LEU A 18 14.05 -5.63 14.64
N VAL A 19 13.12 -6.19 13.87
CA VAL A 19 13.44 -6.85 12.59
C VAL A 19 13.95 -5.84 11.57
N TYR A 20 13.32 -4.67 11.47
CA TYR A 20 13.73 -3.59 10.56
C TYR A 20 15.17 -3.14 10.79
N TYR A 21 15.56 -2.89 12.05
CA TYR A 21 16.92 -2.48 12.39
C TYR A 21 17.93 -3.62 12.25
N ARG A 22 17.54 -4.89 12.49
CA ARG A 22 18.41 -6.03 12.19
C ARG A 22 18.73 -6.16 10.69
N LEU A 23 17.82 -5.72 9.84
CA LEU A 23 18.01 -5.72 8.38
C LEU A 23 18.66 -4.43 7.86
N ALA A 24 19.15 -3.54 8.74
CA ALA A 24 19.68 -2.23 8.33
C ALA A 24 20.85 -2.29 7.35
N ALA A 25 21.62 -3.39 7.36
CA ALA A 25 22.74 -3.60 6.43
C ALA A 25 22.30 -3.75 4.95
N HIS A 26 21.04 -4.08 4.69
CA HIS A 26 20.56 -4.37 3.34
C HIS A 26 19.23 -3.67 3.05
N ASN A 27 19.23 -2.74 2.09
CA ASN A 27 18.06 -1.93 1.76
C ASN A 27 16.85 -2.75 1.29
N ARG A 28 17.06 -3.73 0.41
CA ARG A 28 15.95 -4.56 -0.13
C ARG A 28 15.20 -5.37 0.93
N PRO A 29 15.85 -6.24 1.73
CA PRO A 29 15.12 -7.01 2.74
C PRO A 29 14.51 -6.10 3.81
N ARG A 30 15.13 -4.95 4.10
CA ARG A 30 14.55 -3.95 4.99
C ARG A 30 13.23 -3.37 4.45
N GLN A 31 13.15 -3.08 3.15
CA GLN A 31 11.92 -2.67 2.49
C GLN A 31 10.86 -3.79 2.50
N TRP A 32 11.26 -5.02 2.17
CA TRP A 32 10.35 -6.18 2.21
C TRP A 32 9.79 -6.44 3.61
N CYS A 33 10.59 -6.23 4.66
CA CYS A 33 10.13 -6.30 6.05
C CYS A 33 8.97 -5.33 6.30
N LEU A 34 9.07 -4.07 5.85
CA LEU A 34 7.99 -3.09 6.02
C LEU A 34 6.76 -3.45 5.20
N ILE A 35 6.93 -3.94 3.97
CA ILE A 35 5.81 -4.40 3.14
C ILE A 35 5.09 -5.56 3.82
N ALA A 36 5.84 -6.56 4.31
CA ALA A 36 5.29 -7.70 5.02
C ALA A 36 4.57 -7.27 6.30
N ALA A 37 5.18 -6.39 7.11
CA ALA A 37 4.56 -5.85 8.31
C ALA A 37 3.25 -5.11 7.98
N SER A 38 3.22 -4.29 6.93
CA SER A 38 2.00 -3.61 6.48
C SER A 38 0.90 -4.62 6.09
N LEU A 39 1.23 -5.63 5.28
CA LEU A 39 0.28 -6.66 4.88
C LEU A 39 -0.21 -7.49 6.08
N LEU A 40 0.66 -7.85 7.02
CA LEU A 40 0.25 -8.56 8.24
C LEU A 40 -0.69 -7.71 9.10
N PHE A 41 -0.39 -6.42 9.27
CA PHE A 41 -1.20 -5.51 10.06
C PHE A 41 -2.63 -5.36 9.48
N TYR A 42 -2.72 -5.07 8.19
CA TYR A 42 -4.00 -4.90 7.50
C TYR A 42 -4.75 -6.23 7.35
N GLY A 43 -4.04 -7.31 7.02
CA GLY A 43 -4.62 -8.65 6.84
C GLY A 43 -5.07 -9.32 8.13
N TYR A 44 -4.60 -8.84 9.30
CA TYR A 44 -5.03 -9.36 10.59
C TYR A 44 -6.53 -9.21 10.84
N TRP A 45 -7.14 -8.13 10.34
CA TRP A 45 -8.58 -7.92 10.51
C TRP A 45 -9.37 -8.79 9.56
N ASP A 46 -9.05 -8.71 8.27
CA ASP A 46 -9.65 -9.54 7.24
C ASP A 46 -8.72 -9.59 6.02
N ILE A 47 -8.33 -10.80 5.63
CA ILE A 47 -7.41 -11.04 4.53
C ILE A 47 -8.01 -10.67 3.16
N ARG A 48 -9.35 -10.61 3.05
CA ARG A 48 -10.07 -10.28 1.82
C ARG A 48 -9.81 -8.84 1.35
N PHE A 49 -9.35 -7.96 2.25
CA PHE A 49 -8.95 -6.60 1.88
C PHE A 49 -7.51 -6.50 1.35
N LEU A 50 -6.68 -7.54 1.50
CA LEU A 50 -5.29 -7.51 1.01
C LEU A 50 -5.18 -7.36 -0.52
N PRO A 51 -5.96 -8.06 -1.35
CA PRO A 51 -5.95 -7.84 -2.80
C PRO A 51 -6.28 -6.41 -3.17
N LEU A 52 -7.24 -5.78 -2.47
CA LEU A 52 -7.64 -4.40 -2.71
C LEU A 52 -6.53 -3.41 -2.30
N LEU A 53 -5.94 -3.60 -1.11
CA LEU A 53 -4.81 -2.79 -0.62
C LEU A 53 -3.60 -2.91 -1.56
N PHE A 54 -3.22 -4.13 -1.91
CA PHE A 54 -2.08 -4.40 -2.78
C PHE A 54 -2.34 -3.87 -4.19
N GLY A 55 -3.52 -4.12 -4.74
CA GLY A 55 -3.95 -3.62 -6.05
C GLY A 55 -3.94 -2.08 -6.10
N SER A 56 -4.41 -1.42 -5.03
CA SER A 56 -4.32 0.02 -4.89
C SER A 56 -2.88 0.52 -4.92
N ALA A 57 -2.01 -0.05 -4.07
CA ALA A 57 -0.62 0.38 -3.97
C ALA A 57 0.15 0.18 -5.28
N VAL A 58 0.02 -1.01 -5.89
CA VAL A 58 0.67 -1.34 -7.16
C VAL A 58 0.11 -0.51 -8.30
N GLY A 59 -1.21 -0.36 -8.40
CA GLY A 59 -1.87 0.44 -9.43
C GLY A 59 -1.41 1.90 -9.39
N ASN A 60 -1.41 2.51 -8.21
CA ASN A 60 -0.91 3.88 -8.02
C ASN A 60 0.58 4.01 -8.36
N TRP A 61 1.40 3.04 -7.94
CA TRP A 61 2.84 3.03 -8.27
C TRP A 61 3.09 2.93 -9.79
N LEU A 62 2.34 2.08 -10.50
CA LEU A 62 2.44 1.93 -11.95
C LEU A 62 1.98 3.20 -12.68
N LEU A 63 0.86 3.80 -12.25
CA LEU A 63 0.35 5.05 -12.80
C LEU A 63 1.35 6.19 -12.62
N LEU A 64 1.95 6.31 -11.44
CA LEU A 64 3.00 7.30 -11.17
C LEU A 64 4.24 7.06 -12.05
N ARG A 65 4.66 5.81 -12.20
CA ARG A 65 5.82 5.46 -13.03
C ARG A 65 5.56 5.73 -14.51
N TRP A 66 4.32 5.52 -14.97
CA TRP A 66 3.89 5.86 -16.32
C TRP A 66 3.83 7.37 -16.53
N PHE A 67 3.32 8.12 -15.55
CA PHE A 67 3.32 9.58 -15.54
C PHE A 67 4.74 10.13 -15.67
N ALA A 68 5.66 9.66 -14.82
CA ALA A 68 7.06 10.08 -14.82
C ALA A 68 7.78 9.78 -16.15
N ARG A 69 7.41 8.70 -16.84
CA ARG A 69 7.97 8.34 -18.16
C ARG A 69 7.36 9.12 -19.33
N SER A 70 6.19 9.71 -19.15
CA SER A 70 5.44 10.36 -20.23
C SER A 70 5.92 11.79 -20.57
N GLY A 71 6.97 12.29 -19.90
CA GLY A 71 8.05 13.12 -20.47
C GLY A 71 7.80 14.42 -21.25
N GLY A 72 6.57 14.86 -21.56
CA GLY A 72 6.33 16.15 -22.22
C GLY A 72 5.18 16.24 -23.24
N GLY A 73 4.39 15.18 -23.47
CA GLY A 73 3.21 15.27 -24.34
C GLY A 73 2.01 15.92 -23.62
N ALA A 74 1.61 17.14 -24.01
CA ALA A 74 0.58 17.95 -23.35
C ALA A 74 -0.79 17.24 -23.14
N GLY A 75 -1.14 16.27 -23.99
CA GLY A 75 -2.40 15.51 -23.89
C GLY A 75 -2.38 14.42 -22.81
N MET A 76 -1.31 13.64 -22.71
CA MET A 76 -1.18 12.50 -21.79
C MET A 76 -1.05 12.96 -20.32
N HIS A 77 -0.45 14.13 -20.10
CA HIS A 77 -0.29 14.72 -18.76
C HIS A 77 -1.60 15.18 -18.13
N ARG A 78 -2.63 15.50 -18.92
CA ARG A 78 -3.95 15.92 -18.40
C ARG A 78 -4.84 14.74 -18.03
N SER A 79 -4.78 13.63 -18.77
CA SER A 79 -5.68 12.49 -18.56
C SER A 79 -5.17 11.50 -17.50
N LEU A 80 -3.85 11.32 -17.34
CA LEU A 80 -3.31 10.35 -16.36
C LEU A 80 -3.73 10.62 -14.90
N PRO A 81 -3.69 11.87 -14.41
CA PRO A 81 -4.18 12.18 -13.06
C PRO A 81 -5.67 11.87 -12.91
N LEU A 82 -6.48 12.15 -13.94
CA LEU A 82 -7.91 11.82 -13.94
C LEU A 82 -8.12 10.30 -13.84
N ILE A 83 -7.36 9.52 -14.62
CA ILE A 83 -7.40 8.05 -14.57
C ILE A 83 -7.00 7.54 -13.18
N ALA A 84 -5.97 8.13 -12.56
CA ALA A 84 -5.57 7.76 -11.21
C ALA A 84 -6.65 8.06 -10.16
N VAL A 85 -7.30 9.21 -10.26
CA VAL A 85 -8.43 9.56 -9.38
C VAL A 85 -9.60 8.60 -9.60
N LEU A 86 -9.99 8.33 -10.85
CA LEU A 86 -11.06 7.39 -11.17
C LEU A 86 -10.75 5.97 -10.67
N PHE A 87 -9.51 5.51 -10.81
CA PHE A 87 -9.06 4.21 -10.27
C PHE A 87 -9.22 4.14 -8.75
N ASN A 88 -8.77 5.16 -8.02
CA ASN A 88 -8.91 5.19 -6.56
C ASN A 88 -10.38 5.30 -6.12
N LEU A 89 -11.20 6.10 -6.82
CA LEU A 89 -12.64 6.19 -6.56
C LEU A 89 -13.35 4.86 -6.80
N LEU A 90 -12.99 4.14 -7.87
CA LEU A 90 -13.53 2.82 -8.17
C LEU A 90 -13.13 1.81 -7.08
N LEU A 91 -11.89 1.83 -6.61
CA LEU A 91 -11.45 0.98 -5.49
C LEU A 91 -12.20 1.29 -4.19
N ILE A 92 -12.43 2.57 -3.88
CA ILE A 92 -13.26 2.97 -2.73
C ILE A 92 -14.70 2.49 -2.90
N GLY A 93 -15.24 2.59 -4.12
CA GLY A 93 -16.56 2.07 -4.47
C GLY A 93 -16.66 0.57 -4.24
N ILE A 94 -15.70 -0.20 -4.74
CA ILE A 94 -15.62 -1.66 -4.52
C ILE A 94 -15.51 -1.96 -3.01
N PHE A 95 -14.60 -1.30 -2.30
CA PHE A 95 -14.44 -1.50 -0.85
C PHE A 95 -15.74 -1.28 -0.07
N LYS A 96 -16.52 -0.26 -0.47
CA LYS A 96 -17.75 0.11 0.22
C LYS A 96 -18.97 -0.73 -0.17
N TYR A 97 -19.07 -1.14 -1.42
CA TYR A 97 -20.31 -1.69 -2.00
C TYR A 97 -20.21 -3.15 -2.46
N ALA A 98 -19.01 -3.73 -2.53
CA ALA A 98 -18.85 -5.12 -2.97
C ALA A 98 -19.16 -6.14 -1.87
N ASP A 99 -19.63 -5.70 -0.69
CA ASP A 99 -19.99 -6.54 0.47
C ASP A 99 -19.02 -7.73 0.66
N PHE A 100 -17.73 -7.39 0.83
CA PHE A 100 -16.75 -8.35 1.35
C PHE A 100 -17.09 -8.67 2.80
#